data_AF-A0A385Q003-F1
#
_entry.id   AF-A0A385Q003-F1
#
_cell.length_a   1.000
_cell.length_b   1.000
_cell.length_c   1.000
_cell.angle_alpha   90.00
_cell.angle_beta   90.00
_cell.angle_gamma   90.00
#
_symmetry.space_group_name_H-M   'P 1'
#
loop_
_entity.id
_entity.type
_entity.pdbx_description
1 polymer ?
#
loop_
_entity_poly.entity_id
_entity_poly.type
_entity_poly.pdbx_seq_one_letter_code
_entity_poly.pdbx_strand_id
1 'polypeptide(L)' 'MSVISLRVPENELNIFKSYAKHNDKSLSEIIRITMLERIEDEYDLKAFEEYEAEKQSGTLKTRPVSELWKELDL' A
#
# COMPACT_ATOMS: atom_id res chain seq x y z
N MET A 1 -1.82 -20.31 -11.14
CA MET A 1 -2.52 -19.31 -10.32
C MET A 1 -2.43 -19.75 -8.87
N SER A 2 -2.04 -18.85 -7.97
CA SER A 2 -2.04 -19.11 -6.53
C SER A 2 -3.41 -18.81 -5.95
N VAL A 3 -3.87 -19.62 -4.99
CA VAL A 3 -5.17 -19.48 -4.33
C VAL A 3 -4.95 -19.21 -2.85
N ILE A 4 -5.67 -18.24 -2.30
CA ILE A 4 -5.72 -17.94 -0.87
C ILE A 4 -7.07 -18.44 -0.35
N SER A 5 -7.04 -19.32 0.65
CA SER A 5 -8.25 -19.81 1.33
C SER A 5 -8.33 -19.19 2.71
N LEU A 6 -9.38 -18.43 2.97
CA LEU A 6 -9.65 -17.81 4.27
C LEU A 6 -10.89 -18.45 4.90
N ARG A 7 -10.77 -18.95 6.12
CA ARG A 7 -11.91 -19.41 6.92
C ARG A 7 -12.46 -18.22 7.70
N VAL A 8 -13.74 -17.92 7.50
CA VAL A 8 -14.45 -16.85 8.21
C VAL A 8 -15.81 -17.36 8.68
N PRO A 9 -16.34 -16.83 9.80
CA PRO A 9 -17.74 -17.00 10.19
C PRO A 9 -18.73 -16.58 9.09
N GLU A 10 -19.91 -17.20 9.06
CA GLU A 10 -20.91 -16.93 8.01
C GLU A 10 -21.45 -15.49 8.06
N ASN A 11 -21.59 -14.92 9.25
CA ASN A 11 -21.99 -13.53 9.44
C ASN A 11 -20.96 -12.55 8.85
N GLU A 12 -19.66 -12.77 9.06
CA GLU A 12 -18.59 -11.95 8.47
C GLU A 12 -18.57 -12.07 6.95
N LEU A 13 -18.71 -13.29 6.42
CA LEU A 13 -18.78 -13.52 4.98
C LEU A 13 -19.92 -12.74 4.32
N ASN A 14 -21.09 -12.68 4.97
CA ASN A 14 -22.25 -11.94 4.47
C ASN A 14 -22.01 -10.43 4.46
N ILE A 15 -21.29 -9.90 5.46
CA ILE A 15 -20.87 -8.49 5.48
C ILE A 15 -19.93 -8.21 4.31
N PHE A 16 -18.89 -9.02 4.11
CA PHE A 16 -17.93 -8.81 3.03
C PHE A 16 -18.57 -8.89 1.65
N LYS A 17 -19.48 -9.85 1.43
CA LYS A 17 -20.26 -9.96 0.18
C LYS A 17 -21.13 -8.73 -0.06
N SER A 18 -21.80 -8.23 0.97
CA SER A 18 -22.65 -7.04 0.87
C SER A 18 -21.83 -5.80 0.54
N TYR A 19 -20.68 -5.64 1.17
CA TYR A 19 -19.73 -4.56 0.89
C TYR A 19 -19.19 -4.64 -0.55
N ALA A 20 -18.75 -5.81 -1.00
CA ALA A 20 -18.25 -6.01 -2.36
C ALA A 20 -19.32 -5.69 -3.41
N LYS A 21 -20.56 -6.16 -3.18
CA LYS A 21 -21.72 -5.83 -4.04
C LYS A 21 -22.02 -4.34 -4.06
N HIS A 22 -21.94 -3.65 -2.94
CA HIS A 22 -22.18 -2.20 -2.87
C HIS A 22 -21.12 -1.40 -3.65
N ASN A 23 -19.91 -1.95 -3.79
CA ASN A 23 -18.80 -1.32 -4.51
C ASN A 23 -18.63 -1.85 -5.95
N ASP A 24 -19.60 -2.63 -6.47
CA ASP A 24 -19.55 -3.27 -7.79
C ASP A 24 -18.24 -4.04 -8.05
N LYS A 25 -17.72 -4.71 -7.02
CA LYS A 25 -16.48 -5.49 -7.06
C LYS A 25 -16.70 -6.91 -6.58
N SER A 26 -15.85 -7.83 -7.01
CA SER A 26 -15.81 -9.18 -6.45
C SER A 26 -15.19 -9.17 -5.05
N LEU A 27 -15.51 -10.19 -4.25
CA LEU A 27 -14.94 -10.35 -2.91
C LEU A 27 -13.40 -10.46 -2.96
N SER A 28 -12.86 -11.15 -3.97
CA SER A 28 -11.42 -11.30 -4.16
C SER A 28 -10.72 -10.00 -4.55
N GLU A 29 -11.39 -9.11 -5.29
CA GLU A 29 -10.86 -7.77 -5.60
C GLU A 29 -10.79 -6.90 -4.36
N ILE A 30 -11.87 -6.84 -3.56
CA ILE A 30 -11.88 -6.08 -2.30
C ILE A 30 -10.78 -6.57 -1.37
N ILE A 31 -10.68 -7.87 -1.13
CA ILE A 31 -9.66 -8.44 -0.24
C ILE A 31 -8.25 -8.10 -0.74
N ARG A 32 -8.00 -8.19 -2.05
CA ARG A 32 -6.69 -7.88 -2.64
C ARG A 32 -6.34 -6.42 -2.47
N ILE A 33 -7.26 -5.51 -2.82
CA ILE A 33 -7.05 -4.06 -2.74
C ILE A 33 -6.79 -3.66 -1.29
N THR A 34 -7.68 -4.04 -0.36
CA THR A 34 -7.53 -3.69 1.05
C THR A 34 -6.25 -4.25 1.67
N MET A 35 -5.84 -5.45 1.29
CA MET A 35 -4.59 -6.03 1.79
C MET A 35 -3.36 -5.28 1.24
N LEU A 36 -3.36 -4.89 -0.04
CA LEU A 36 -2.28 -4.12 -0.63
C LEU A 36 -2.20 -2.71 -0.05
N GLU A 37 -3.34 -2.02 0.10
CA GLU A 37 -3.42 -0.69 0.74
C GLU A 37 -2.83 -0.73 2.15
N ARG A 38 -3.17 -1.75 2.96
CA ARG A 38 -2.62 -1.89 4.31
C ARG A 38 -1.11 -2.11 4.32
N ILE A 39 -0.59 -2.87 3.36
CA ILE A 39 0.86 -3.12 3.22
C ILE A 39 1.58 -1.84 2.77
N GLU A 40 0.98 -1.10 1.84
CA GLU A 40 1.48 0.19 1.35
C GLU A 40 1.55 1.20 2.50
N ASP A 41 0.49 1.36 3.29
CA ASP A 41 0.49 2.25 4.46
C ASP A 41 1.61 1.91 5.45
N GLU A 42 1.84 0.63 5.75
CA GLU A 42 2.92 0.20 6.66
C GLU A 42 4.31 0.49 6.07
N TYR A 43 4.46 0.27 4.78
CA TYR A 43 5.72 0.52 4.09
C TYR A 43 6.02 2.02 4.03
N ASP A 44 5.05 2.84 3.64
CA ASP A 44 5.18 4.28 3.53
C ASP A 44 5.50 4.92 4.88
N LEU A 45 4.77 4.54 5.94
CA LEU A 45 5.06 5.01 7.30
C LEU A 45 6.50 4.71 7.69
N LYS A 46 6.97 3.49 7.44
CA LYS A 46 8.36 3.10 7.74
C LYS A 46 9.37 3.89 6.91
N ALA A 47 9.11 4.10 5.62
CA ALA A 47 9.97 4.89 4.75
C ALA A 47 10.08 6.34 5.24
N PHE A 48 8.97 6.94 5.70
CA PHE A 48 8.97 8.28 6.31
C PHE A 48 9.72 8.33 7.63
N GLU A 49 9.55 7.32 8.50
CA GLU A 49 10.30 7.22 9.75
C GLU A 49 11.82 7.15 9.50
N GLU A 50 12.26 6.34 8.54
CA GLU A 50 13.67 6.23 8.13
C GLU A 50 14.18 7.56 7.59
N TYR A 51 13.43 8.22 6.70
CA TYR A 51 13.77 9.53 6.16
C TYR A 51 13.92 10.60 7.26
N GLU A 52 12.98 10.70 8.19
CA GLU A 52 13.04 11.69 9.27
C GLU A 52 14.19 11.38 10.24
N ALA A 53 14.49 10.11 10.51
CA ALA A 53 15.65 9.72 11.31
C ALA A 53 16.98 10.14 10.65
N GLU A 54 17.15 9.87 9.34
CA GLU A 54 18.34 10.30 8.58
C GLU A 54 18.48 11.83 8.53
N LYS A 55 17.34 12.53 8.42
CA LYS A 55 17.31 13.99 8.42
C LYS A 55 17.75 14.56 9.77
N GLN A 56 17.26 13.98 10.88
CA GLN A 56 17.63 14.38 12.24
C GLN A 56 19.10 14.06 12.58
N SER A 57 19.62 12.93 12.11
CA SER A 57 21.03 12.56 12.29
C SER A 57 21.99 13.32 11.38
N GLY A 58 21.47 14.05 10.38
CA GLY A 58 22.25 14.74 9.36
C GLY A 58 22.90 13.80 8.34
N THR A 59 22.50 12.52 8.28
CA THR A 59 23.01 11.53 7.32
C THR A 59 22.20 11.49 6.02
N LEU A 60 21.07 12.20 5.96
CA LEU A 60 20.19 12.27 4.80
C LEU A 60 20.96 12.78 3.57
N LYS A 61 21.00 11.95 2.52
CA LYS A 61 21.56 12.32 1.23
C LYS A 61 20.47 12.88 0.34
N THR A 62 20.68 14.11 -0.12
CA THR A 62 19.79 14.76 -1.10
C THR A 62 20.59 15.16 -2.33
N ARG A 63 19.90 15.30 -3.47
CA ARG A 63 20.48 15.83 -4.70
C ARG A 63 19.53 16.86 -5.31
N PRO A 64 20.04 17.86 -6.05
CA PRO A 64 19.20 18.84 -6.72
C PRO A 64 18.29 18.19 -7.76
N VAL A 65 17.03 18.62 -7.83
CA VAL A 65 16.07 18.13 -8.84
C VAL A 65 16.54 18.39 -10.28
N SER A 66 17.39 19.40 -10.50
CA SER A 66 17.99 19.67 -11.81
C SER A 66 18.85 18.53 -12.34
N GLU A 67 19.44 17.72 -11.47
CA GLU A 67 20.21 16.55 -11.93
C GLU A 67 19.28 15.44 -12.44
N LEU A 68 18.13 15.26 -11.79
CA LEU A 68 17.10 14.32 -12.26
C LEU A 68 16.57 14.72 -13.63
N TRP A 69 16.29 16.02 -13.87
CA TRP A 69 15.83 16.48 -15.19
C TRP A 69 16.84 16.20 -16.30
N LYS A 70 18.14 16.44 -16.03
CA LYS A 70 19.22 16.09 -16.97
C LYS A 70 19.27 14.59 -17.27
N GLU A 71 19.01 13.72 -16.29
CA GLU A 71 18.97 12.26 -16.48
C GLU A 71 17.75 11.81 -17.32
N LEU A 72 16.64 12.54 -17.21
CA LEU A 72 15.40 12.26 -17.93
C LEU A 72 15.32 12.96 -19.30
N ASP A 73 16.33 13.75 -19.69
CA ASP A 73 16.36 14.56 -20.92
C ASP A 73 15.18 15.55 -21.02
N LEU A 74 14.85 16.19 -19.89
CA LEU A 74 13.78 17.19 -19.72
C LEU A 74 14.33 18.60 -19.46
#